data_AF-A0A2T7P5T5-F1
#
_entry.id   AF-A0A2T7P5T5-F1
#
_cell.length_a   1.000
_cell.length_b   1.000
_cell.length_c   1.000
_cell.angle_alpha   90.00
_cell.angle_beta   90.00
_cell.angle_gamma   90.00
#
_symmetry.space_group_name_H-M   'P 1'
#
loop_
_entity.id
_entity.type
_entity.pdbx_description
1 polymer ?
#
loop_
_entity_poly.entity_id
_entity_poly.type
_entity_poly.pdbx_seq_one_letter_code
_entity_poly.pdbx_strand_id
1 'polypeptide(L)'
;MKCIVLLALLVVAANTRFICPSDLSTFQCFETAPGVPMCLTDYTWVCGNCGVKWAYCEAKADGVNNPPIKTSDAVCAGTPKPQC
;
A
#
# COMPACT_ATOMS: atom_id res chain seq x y z
N MET A 1 -1.56 38.54 14.60
CA MET A 1 -0.73 37.32 14.53
C MET A 1 -1.53 36.16 15.09
N LYS A 2 -2.12 35.33 14.22
CA LYS A 2 -2.73 34.01 14.51
C LYS A 2 -3.57 33.65 13.28
N CYS A 3 -3.01 32.85 12.37
CA CYS A 3 -3.70 32.03 11.36
C CYS A 3 -2.61 31.28 10.59
N ILE A 4 -1.77 30.56 11.32
CA ILE A 4 -0.91 29.51 10.75
C ILE A 4 -1.51 28.22 11.29
N VAL A 5 -1.46 27.16 10.48
CA VAL A 5 -1.73 25.76 10.84
C VAL A 5 -3.18 25.32 10.70
N LEU A 6 -3.75 25.30 9.50
CA LEU A 6 -4.92 24.43 9.21
C LEU A 6 -4.96 23.89 7.76
N LEU A 7 -3.89 24.05 6.98
CA LEU A 7 -3.82 23.68 5.56
C LEU A 7 -2.95 22.45 5.27
N ALA A 8 -2.55 21.68 6.30
CA ALA A 8 -1.62 20.55 6.15
C ALA A 8 -2.28 19.15 6.19
N LEU A 9 -3.61 19.04 6.29
CA LEU A 9 -4.31 17.76 6.46
C LEU A 9 -4.94 17.18 5.18
N LEU A 10 -4.76 17.83 4.04
CA LEU A 10 -5.17 17.29 2.75
C LEU A 10 -3.97 16.65 2.06
N VAL A 11 -3.35 15.67 2.72
CA VAL A 11 -2.62 14.63 1.98
C VAL A 11 -3.71 13.89 1.23
N VAL A 12 -3.93 14.29 -0.01
CA VAL A 12 -4.82 13.65 -0.95
C VAL A 12 -4.44 12.19 -0.96
N ALA A 13 -5.28 11.37 -0.31
CA ALA A 13 -5.29 9.93 -0.48
C ALA A 13 -5.59 9.71 -1.96
N ALA A 14 -4.55 9.70 -2.78
CA ALA A 14 -4.60 9.13 -4.10
C ALA A 14 -4.93 7.66 -3.85
N ASN A 15 -6.22 7.34 -3.91
CA ASN A 15 -6.73 5.98 -3.87
C ASN A 15 -6.17 5.32 -5.13
N THR A 16 -4.94 4.79 -5.05
CA THR A 16 -4.31 4.03 -6.11
C THR A 16 -5.09 2.74 -6.25
N ARG A 17 -6.17 2.80 -7.03
CA ARG A 17 -6.91 1.62 -7.48
C ARG A 17 -6.05 0.94 -8.52
N PHE A 18 -5.42 -0.17 -8.14
CA PHE A 18 -4.64 -0.94 -9.09
C PHE A 18 -5.57 -1.67 -10.07
N ILE A 19 -5.15 -1.78 -11.33
CA ILE A 19 -5.79 -2.69 -12.29
C ILE A 19 -5.31 -4.09 -11.93
N CYS A 20 -6.25 -4.91 -11.47
CA CYS A 20 -6.02 -6.31 -11.14
C CYS A 20 -6.42 -7.18 -12.33
N PRO A 21 -5.60 -8.19 -12.68
CA PRO A 21 -6.01 -9.18 -13.67
C PRO A 21 -7.21 -9.97 -13.11
N SER A 22 -8.07 -10.48 -14.00
CA SER A 22 -9.18 -11.36 -13.62
C SER A 22 -8.69 -12.69 -13.03
N ASP A 23 -7.46 -13.08 -13.37
CA ASP A 23 -6.76 -14.24 -12.82
C ASP A 23 -5.40 -13.79 -12.25
N LEU A 24 -5.22 -13.93 -10.93
CA LEU A 24 -3.99 -13.57 -10.23
C LEU A 24 -2.79 -14.43 -10.66
N SER A 25 -3.00 -15.61 -11.25
CA SER A 25 -1.92 -16.44 -11.80
C SER A 25 -1.15 -15.73 -12.92
N THR A 26 -1.82 -14.78 -13.61
CA THR A 26 -1.24 -13.98 -14.69
C THR A 26 -0.63 -12.66 -14.22
N PHE A 27 -0.62 -12.42 -12.90
CA PHE A 27 -0.13 -11.16 -12.36
C PHE A 27 1.38 -11.01 -12.60
N GLN A 28 1.73 -9.93 -13.28
CA GLN A 28 3.12 -9.56 -13.54
C GLN A 28 3.43 -8.19 -12.93
N CYS A 29 4.61 -8.11 -12.32
CA CYS A 29 5.17 -6.88 -11.80
C CYS A 29 6.41 -6.48 -12.57
N PHE A 30 6.43 -5.23 -13.02
CA PHE A 30 7.57 -4.62 -13.72
C PHE A 30 8.10 -3.46 -12.89
N GLU A 31 8.44 -3.78 -11.65
CA GLU A 31 8.50 -2.79 -10.61
C GLU A 31 9.80 -1.99 -10.56
N THR A 32 9.71 -0.72 -10.17
CA THR A 32 10.84 0.23 -10.14
C THR A 32 11.57 0.29 -8.80
N ALA A 33 11.03 -0.34 -7.74
CA ALA A 33 11.63 -0.37 -6.40
C ALA A 33 11.39 -1.69 -5.63
N PRO A 34 11.82 -2.85 -6.16
CA PRO A 34 11.49 -4.16 -5.61
C PRO A 34 12.03 -4.41 -4.19
N GLY A 35 13.14 -3.77 -3.81
CA GLY A 35 13.82 -3.96 -2.52
C GLY A 35 13.41 -2.98 -1.42
N VAL A 36 12.32 -2.20 -1.59
CA VAL A 36 11.92 -1.21 -0.57
C VAL A 36 10.79 -1.78 0.27
N PRO A 37 10.99 -2.02 1.57
CA PRO A 37 9.91 -2.43 2.46
C PRO A 37 8.88 -1.30 2.63
N MET A 38 7.60 -1.62 2.41
CA MET A 38 6.45 -0.70 2.48
C MET A 38 5.39 -1.26 3.42
N CYS A 39 4.82 -0.39 4.24
CA CYS A 39 3.73 -0.74 5.16
C CYS A 39 2.38 -0.58 4.46
N LEU A 40 1.47 -1.50 4.73
CA LEU A 40 0.09 -1.48 4.28
C LEU A 40 -0.88 -1.07 5.41
N THR A 41 -2.08 -0.61 5.05
CA THR A 41 -3.12 -0.16 6.01
C THR A 41 -3.63 -1.26 6.95
N ASP A 42 -3.36 -2.53 6.64
CA ASP A 42 -3.68 -3.71 7.43
C ASP A 42 -2.51 -4.17 8.32
N TYR A 43 -1.50 -3.31 8.53
CA TYR A 43 -0.31 -3.59 9.35
C TYR A 43 0.65 -4.62 8.73
N THR A 44 0.45 -4.99 7.47
CA THR A 44 1.31 -5.93 6.72
C THR A 44 2.49 -5.20 6.08
N TRP A 45 3.68 -5.77 6.19
CA TRP A 45 4.83 -5.33 5.41
C TRP A 45 4.93 -6.09 4.09
N VAL A 46 5.22 -5.35 3.02
CA VAL A 46 5.47 -5.91 1.68
C VAL A 46 6.71 -5.30 1.06
N CYS A 47 7.32 -6.00 0.11
CA CYS A 47 8.47 -5.51 -0.64
C CYS A 47 8.02 -4.84 -1.95
N GLY A 48 8.40 -3.58 -2.11
CA GLY A 48 8.11 -2.77 -3.29
C GLY A 48 6.63 -2.46 -3.48
N ASN A 49 6.32 -1.63 -4.47
CA ASN A 49 4.95 -1.40 -4.94
C ASN A 49 4.34 -2.66 -5.59
N CYS A 50 5.12 -3.68 -5.92
CA CYS A 50 4.65 -4.95 -6.46
C CYS A 50 3.93 -5.69 -5.36
N GLY A 51 4.57 -5.82 -4.20
CA GLY A 51 3.94 -6.40 -3.03
C GLY A 51 2.68 -5.62 -2.63
N VAL A 52 2.69 -4.29 -2.72
CA VAL A 52 1.50 -3.46 -2.50
C VAL A 52 0.39 -3.81 -3.51
N LYS A 53 0.71 -3.88 -4.79
CA LYS A 53 -0.25 -4.16 -5.86
C LYS A 53 -0.80 -5.59 -5.75
N TRP A 54 0.06 -6.57 -5.42
CA TRP A 54 -0.32 -7.95 -5.21
C TRP A 54 -1.31 -8.06 -4.04
N ALA A 55 -0.95 -7.53 -2.87
CA ALA A 55 -1.80 -7.57 -1.68
C ALA A 55 -3.15 -6.88 -1.92
N TYR A 56 -3.16 -5.76 -2.65
CA TYR A 56 -4.41 -5.11 -3.06
C TYR A 56 -5.28 -6.02 -3.92
N CYS A 57 -4.70 -6.66 -4.94
CA CYS A 57 -5.44 -7.48 -5.89
C CYS A 57 -5.92 -8.81 -5.30
N GLU A 58 -5.11 -9.43 -4.43
CA GLU A 58 -5.48 -10.60 -3.64
C GLU A 58 -6.68 -10.29 -2.75
N ALA A 59 -6.62 -9.22 -1.96
CA ALA A 59 -7.74 -8.80 -1.12
C ALA A 59 -9.02 -8.49 -1.93
N LYS A 60 -8.90 -7.93 -3.14
CA LYS A 60 -10.04 -7.73 -4.04
C LYS A 60 -10.62 -9.05 -4.55
N ALA A 61 -9.79 -10.03 -4.87
CA ALA A 61 -10.23 -11.37 -5.26
C ALA A 61 -10.98 -12.07 -4.12
N ASP A 62 -10.56 -11.82 -2.87
CA ASP A 62 -11.23 -12.31 -1.66
C ASP A 62 -12.50 -11.52 -1.28
N GLY A 63 -12.90 -10.52 -2.08
CA GLY A 63 -14.11 -9.73 -1.85
C GLY A 63 -13.97 -8.65 -0.78
N VAL A 64 -12.75 -8.28 -0.39
CA VAL A 64 -12.52 -7.19 0.56
C VAL A 64 -12.93 -5.85 -0.07
N ASN A 65 -13.86 -5.15 0.60
CA ASN A 65 -14.39 -3.86 0.12
C ASN A 65 -13.34 -2.74 0.17
N ASN A 66 -12.44 -2.79 1.15
CA ASN A 66 -11.34 -1.84 1.32
C ASN A 66 -9.99 -2.58 1.37
N PRO A 67 -9.45 -3.00 0.22
CA PRO A 67 -8.19 -3.72 0.16
C PRO A 67 -7.03 -2.89 0.73
N PRO A 68 -5.98 -3.54 1.25
CA PRO A 68 -4.86 -2.84 1.83
C PRO A 68 -4.13 -2.00 0.78
N ILE A 69 -3.75 -0.79 1.16
CA ILE A 69 -2.95 0.14 0.35
C ILE A 69 -1.71 0.56 1.11
N LYS A 70 -0.72 1.08 0.38
CA LYS A 70 0.46 1.68 0.99
C LYS A 70 0.07 2.79 1.97
N THR A 71 0.66 2.75 3.16
CA THR A 71 0.49 3.74 4.21
C THR A 71 1.85 4.14 4.80
N SER A 72 1.85 5.00 5.83
CA SER A 72 3.07 5.38 6.54
C SER A 72 3.64 4.20 7.35
N ASP A 73 4.97 4.09 7.42
CA ASP A 73 5.69 3.11 8.25
C ASP A 73 5.25 3.11 9.73
N ALA A 74 4.73 4.24 10.23
CA ALA A 74 4.21 4.36 11.59
C ALA A 74 3.01 3.44 11.88
N VAL A 75 2.24 3.04 10.85
CA VAL A 75 1.13 2.09 11.03
C VAL A 75 1.68 0.73 11.43
N CYS A 76 2.75 0.27 10.77
CA CYS A 76 3.44 -0.97 11.09
C CYS A 76 4.44 -0.82 12.24
N ALA A 77 4.33 0.22 13.07
CA ALA A 77 5.22 0.38 14.22
C ALA A 77 5.07 -0.81 15.18
N GLY A 78 6.19 -1.46 15.49
CA GLY A 78 6.22 -2.63 16.37
C GLY A 78 6.15 -3.99 15.66
N THR A 79 5.98 -4.02 14.33
CA THR A 79 6.13 -5.26 13.54
C THR A 79 7.51 -5.33 12.89
N PRO A 80 8.15 -6.53 12.82
CA PRO A 80 9.45 -6.67 12.18
C PRO A 80 9.40 -6.26 10.71
N LYS A 81 10.27 -5.32 10.32
CA LYS A 81 10.42 -4.89 8.93
C LYS A 81 11.14 -6.00 8.14
N PRO A 82 10.61 -6.46 6.99
CA PRO A 82 11.23 -7.53 6.21
C PRO A 82 12.52 -7.03 5.55
N GLN A 83 13.41 -7.98 5.27
CA GLN A 83 14.52 -7.73 4.35
C GLN A 83 14.00 -7.88 2.92
N CYS A 84 13.99 -6.74 2.24
CA CYS A 84 13.81 -6.58 0.82
C CYS A 84 15.15 -6.01 0.27
#